data_AF-A0A3M0Y3J0-F1
#
_entry.id   AF-A0A3M0Y3J0-F1
#
_cell.length_a   1.000
_cell.length_b   1.000
_cell.length_c   1.000
_cell.angle_alpha   90.00
_cell.angle_beta   90.00
_cell.angle_gamma   90.00
#
_symmetry.space_group_name_H-M   'P 1'
#
loop_
_entity.id
_entity.type
_entity.pdbx_description
1 polymer ?
#
loop_
_entity_poly.entity_id
_entity_poly.type
_entity_poly.pdbx_seq_one_letter_code
_entity_poly.pdbx_strand_id
1 'polypeptide(L)'
;MQFNHAVHVNAGVSCYSCHGRIDQMPVVHQEKPLSMAWCLACHRAPEKNLIDTSKIPVTHLWDVEKTLSQPEYAQKIGARLKKQLWNEPSQSCSACHY
;
A
#
# COMPACT_ATOMS: atom_id res chain seq x y z
N MET A 1 -18.12 7.49 -2.88
CA MET A 1 -16.87 6.69 -2.89
C MET A 1 -15.74 7.66 -3.21
N GLN A 2 -15.01 8.10 -2.19
CA GLN A 2 -13.82 8.92 -2.34
C GLN A 2 -12.58 8.12 -1.99
N PHE A 3 -11.55 8.25 -2.82
CA PHE A 3 -10.21 7.80 -2.52
C PHE A 3 -9.30 9.00 -2.27
N ASN A 4 -8.47 8.95 -1.21
CA ASN A 4 -7.52 10.00 -0.87
C ASN A 4 -6.09 9.47 -0.97
N HIS A 5 -5.30 9.90 -1.96
CA HIS A 5 -3.91 9.45 -2.12
C HIS A 5 -3.00 9.80 -0.93
N ALA A 6 -3.18 11.00 -0.36
CA ALA A 6 -2.26 11.55 0.63
C ALA A 6 -2.20 10.68 1.90
N VAL A 7 -3.34 10.17 2.37
CA VAL A 7 -3.36 9.32 3.57
C VAL A 7 -2.64 7.99 3.36
N HIS A 8 -2.68 7.44 2.15
CA HIS A 8 -2.02 6.16 1.82
C HIS A 8 -0.52 6.34 1.63
N VAL A 9 -0.11 7.36 0.88
CA VAL A 9 1.30 7.68 0.64
C VAL A 9 2.00 8.04 1.96
N ASN A 10 1.36 8.85 2.81
CA ASN A 10 1.91 9.25 4.10
C ASN A 10 1.98 8.08 5.09
N ALA A 11 1.10 7.08 4.95
CA ALA A 11 1.18 5.83 5.71
C ALA A 11 2.31 4.91 5.22
N GLY A 12 2.98 5.23 4.12
CA GLY A 12 4.04 4.40 3.55
C GLY A 12 3.52 3.32 2.60
N VAL A 13 2.38 3.54 1.94
CA VAL A 13 1.93 2.69 0.82
C VAL A 13 2.49 3.25 -0.48
N SER A 14 3.25 2.43 -1.21
CA SER A 14 3.85 2.80 -2.49
C SER A 14 2.84 2.78 -3.64
N CYS A 15 3.12 3.55 -4.69
CA CYS A 15 2.42 3.48 -5.98
C CYS A 15 2.39 2.04 -6.53
N TYR A 16 3.46 1.26 -6.30
CA TYR A 16 3.57 -0.13 -6.75
C TYR A 16 2.46 -1.04 -6.19
N SER A 17 2.07 -0.85 -4.93
CA SER A 17 1.07 -1.72 -4.29
C SER A 17 -0.32 -1.62 -4.93
N CYS A 18 -0.64 -0.46 -5.53
CA CYS A 18 -1.95 -0.21 -6.16
C CYS A 18 -1.90 -0.22 -7.69
N HIS A 19 -0.82 0.30 -8.29
CA HIS A 19 -0.67 0.45 -9.74
C HIS A 19 0.34 -0.52 -10.35
N GLY A 20 1.05 -1.30 -9.54
CA GLY A 20 2.09 -2.21 -10.00
C GLY A 20 3.30 -1.47 -10.58
N ARG A 21 4.00 -2.12 -11.52
CA ARG A 21 5.18 -1.54 -12.20
C ARG A 21 4.77 -0.57 -13.30
N ILE A 22 4.09 0.51 -12.91
CA ILE A 22 3.62 1.55 -13.84
C ILE A 22 4.78 2.19 -14.62
N ASP A 23 5.98 2.20 -14.07
CA ASP A 23 7.22 2.61 -14.74
C ASP A 23 7.60 1.70 -15.93
N GLN A 24 7.10 0.47 -15.97
CA GLN A 24 7.29 -0.50 -17.04
C GLN A 24 6.06 -0.65 -17.94
N MET A 25 5.02 0.17 -17.77
CA MET A 25 3.81 0.11 -18.58
C MET A 25 3.91 1.12 -19.74
N PRO A 26 4.17 0.67 -21.00
CA PRO A 26 4.19 1.59 -22.14
C PRO A 26 2.83 2.24 -22.38
N VAL A 27 1.76 1.52 -22.02
CA VAL A 27 0.40 2.01 -21.94
C VAL A 27 -0.15 1.61 -20.58
N VAL A 28 -0.66 2.61 -19.84
CA VAL A 28 -1.22 2.39 -18.51
C VAL A 28 -2.43 1.47 -18.62
N HIS A 29 -2.44 0.44 -17.79
CA HIS A 29 -3.57 -0.45 -17.62
C HIS A 29 -3.80 -0.71 -16.13
N GLN A 30 -4.98 -1.22 -15.81
CA GLN A 30 -5.32 -1.57 -14.45
C GLN A 30 -4.71 -2.93 -14.08
N GLU A 31 -3.61 -2.92 -13.33
CA GLU A 31 -2.95 -4.16 -12.89
C GLU A 31 -3.61 -4.78 -11.65
N LYS A 32 -4.07 -3.96 -10.70
CA LYS A 32 -4.77 -4.43 -9.50
C LYS A 32 -6.29 -4.29 -9.65
N PRO A 33 -7.10 -5.15 -9.01
CA PRO A 33 -8.55 -5.07 -9.14
C PRO A 33 -9.18 -3.76 -8.63
N LEU A 34 -8.55 -3.09 -7.66
CA LEU A 34 -9.03 -1.83 -7.05
C LEU A 34 -10.50 -1.86 -6.63
N SER A 35 -11.04 -3.05 -6.34
CA SER A 35 -12.40 -3.25 -5.87
C SER A 35 -12.48 -3.07 -4.36
N MET A 36 -13.68 -2.80 -3.83
CA MET A 36 -13.88 -2.65 -2.38
C MET A 36 -13.35 -3.84 -1.58
N ALA A 37 -13.59 -5.07 -2.05
CA ALA A 37 -13.11 -6.29 -1.39
C ALA A 37 -11.58 -6.35 -1.36
N TRP A 38 -10.92 -5.92 -2.44
CA TRP A 38 -9.46 -5.81 -2.51
C TRP A 38 -8.92 -4.74 -1.56
N CYS A 39 -9.55 -3.55 -1.52
CA CYS A 39 -9.19 -2.49 -0.58
C CYS A 39 -9.32 -2.95 0.88
N LEU A 40 -10.43 -3.62 1.24
CA LEU A 40 -10.65 -4.12 2.61
C LEU A 40 -9.68 -5.23 2.98
N ALA A 41 -9.27 -6.08 2.02
CA ALA A 41 -8.22 -7.08 2.27
C ALA A 41 -6.90 -6.40 2.68
N CYS A 42 -6.54 -5.30 2.01
CA CYS A 42 -5.39 -4.49 2.38
C CYS A 42 -5.58 -3.82 3.75
N HIS A 43 -6.73 -3.19 4.01
CA HIS A 43 -6.99 -2.51 5.29
C HIS A 43 -6.97 -3.47 6.50
N ARG A 44 -7.32 -4.74 6.30
CA ARG A 44 -7.24 -5.78 7.34
C ARG A 44 -5.80 -6.25 7.61
N ALA A 45 -4.95 -6.23 6.60
CA ALA A 45 -3.56 -6.70 6.68
C ALA A 45 -2.60 -5.70 6.00
N PRO A 46 -2.52 -4.44 6.49
CA PRO A 46 -1.75 -3.39 5.85
C PRO A 46 -0.25 -3.70 5.84
N GLU A 47 0.24 -4.46 6.82
CA GLU A 47 1.65 -4.83 6.97
C GLU A 47 2.26 -5.51 5.74
N LYS A 48 1.43 -6.06 4.84
CA LYS A 48 1.88 -6.65 3.57
C LYS A 48 2.26 -5.62 2.50
N ASN A 49 1.88 -4.35 2.68
CA ASN A 49 2.04 -3.28 1.69
C ASN A 49 2.74 -2.03 2.24
N LEU A 50 3.00 -1.96 3.54
CA LEU A 50 3.72 -0.84 4.16
C LEU A 50 5.22 -0.93 3.86
N ILE A 51 5.84 0.20 3.52
CA ILE A 51 7.28 0.33 3.38
C ILE A 51 7.87 1.37 4.34
N ASP A 52 9.15 1.21 4.67
CA ASP A 52 9.91 2.17 5.46
C ASP A 52 10.33 3.34 4.54
N THR A 53 9.53 4.41 4.54
CA THR A 53 9.73 5.57 3.66
C THR A 53 10.99 6.37 3.97
N SER A 54 11.61 6.16 5.14
CA SER A 54 12.93 6.72 5.46
C SER A 54 14.06 6.06 4.66
N LYS A 55 13.83 4.87 4.12
CA LYS A 55 14.80 4.07 3.38
C LYS A 55 14.47 3.96 1.89
N ILE A 56 13.19 3.86 1.56
CA ILE A 56 12.73 3.63 0.19
C ILE A 56 11.62 4.65 -0.12
N PRO A 57 11.84 5.58 -1.07
CA PRO A 57 10.78 6.47 -1.51
C PRO A 57 9.60 5.67 -2.08
N VAL A 58 8.37 6.14 -1.86
CA VAL A 58 7.15 5.49 -2.38
C VAL A 58 7.12 5.35 -3.91
N THR A 59 7.96 6.11 -4.61
CA THR A 59 8.11 6.13 -6.08
C THR A 59 9.21 5.21 -6.61
N HIS A 60 10.06 4.64 -5.75
CA HIS A 60 11.12 3.70 -6.16
C HIS A 60 10.55 2.28 -6.36
N LEU A 61 9.79 2.10 -7.45
CA LEU A 61 8.92 0.92 -7.63
C LEU A 61 9.68 -0.42 -7.67
N TRP A 62 10.89 -0.43 -8.24
CA TRP A 62 11.76 -1.61 -8.26
C TRP A 62 12.19 -2.03 -6.84
N ASP A 63 12.62 -1.07 -6.02
CA ASP A 63 13.06 -1.34 -4.65
C ASP A 63 11.89 -1.79 -3.77
N VAL A 64 10.71 -1.21 -3.99
CA VAL A 64 9.48 -1.59 -3.31
C VAL A 64 9.07 -3.01 -3.67
N GLU A 65 9.03 -3.35 -4.96
CA GLU A 65 8.73 -4.70 -5.42
C GLU A 65 9.66 -5.71 -4.76
N LYS A 66 10.98 -5.49 -4.86
CA LYS A 66 11.99 -6.36 -4.25
C LYS A 66 11.82 -6.48 -2.74
N THR A 67 11.40 -5.41 -2.07
CA THR A 67 11.20 -5.39 -0.62
C THR A 67 9.96 -6.18 -0.22
N LEU A 68 8.82 -5.92 -0.86
CA LEU A 68 7.55 -6.56 -0.53
C LEU A 68 7.50 -8.04 -0.95
N SER A 69 8.30 -8.45 -1.94
CA SER A 69 8.44 -9.86 -2.33
C SER A 69 9.25 -10.72 -1.35
N GLN A 70 9.86 -10.15 -0.32
CA GLN A 70 10.64 -10.92 0.66
C GLN A 70 9.72 -11.70 1.62
N PRO A 71 9.95 -13.02 1.82
CA PRO A 71 9.01 -13.90 2.54
C PRO A 71 8.68 -13.50 3.98
N GLU A 72 9.62 -12.83 4.66
CA GLU A 72 9.50 -12.46 6.07
C GLU A 72 9.25 -10.96 6.29
N TYR A 73 9.18 -10.17 5.22
CA TYR A 73 9.12 -8.72 5.32
C TYR A 73 7.87 -8.25 6.05
N ALA A 74 6.70 -8.78 5.65
CA ALA A 74 5.42 -8.42 6.24
C ALA A 74 5.37 -8.75 7.74
N GLN A 75 5.91 -9.91 8.16
CA GLN A 75 5.86 -10.38 9.54
C GLN A 75 6.85 -9.64 10.45
N LYS A 76 7.98 -9.17 9.91
CA LYS A 76 9.02 -8.47 10.69
C LYS A 76 8.92 -6.96 10.56
N ILE A 77 9.18 -6.44 9.37
CA ILE A 77 9.27 -5.00 9.11
C ILE A 77 7.87 -4.41 8.94
N GLY A 78 7.01 -5.02 8.12
CA GLY A 78 5.64 -4.57 7.92
C GLY A 78 4.85 -4.50 9.23
N ALA A 79 4.95 -5.54 10.07
CA ALA A 79 4.30 -5.59 11.38
C ALA A 79 4.83 -4.51 12.34
N ARG A 80 6.12 -4.17 12.26
CA ARG A 80 6.70 -3.05 13.01
C ARG A 80 6.17 -1.71 12.51
N LEU A 81 6.12 -1.50 11.19
CA LEU A 81 5.60 -0.28 10.58
C LEU A 81 4.11 -0.07 10.90
N LYS A 82 3.32 -1.15 10.89
CA LYS A 82 1.90 -1.10 11.29
C LYS A 82 1.73 -0.52 12.71
N LYS A 83 2.57 -0.92 13.67
CA LYS A 83 2.54 -0.39 15.04
C LYS A 83 2.94 1.10 15.14
N GLN A 84 3.55 1.65 14.10
CA GLN A 84 3.98 3.04 14.03
C GLN A 84 2.98 3.92 13.28
N LEU A 85 1.94 3.33 12.69
CA LEU A 85 0.86 4.10 12.07
C LEU A 85 0.18 4.96 13.13
N TRP A 86 -0.12 6.20 12.78
CA TRP A 86 -0.88 7.11 13.64
C TRP A 86 -2.24 6.50 13.99
N ASN A 87 -2.95 5.95 13.00
CA ASN A 87 -4.25 5.29 13.14
C ASN A 87 -4.27 3.97 12.38
N GLU A 88 -5.05 3.01 12.88
CA GLU A 88 -5.35 1.78 12.13
C GLU A 88 -6.16 2.11 10.86
N PRO A 89 -5.93 1.38 9.74
CA PRO A 89 -6.73 1.56 8.53
C PRO A 89 -8.21 1.31 8.81
N SER A 90 -9.03 2.29 8.46
CA SER A 90 -10.47 2.20 8.72
C SER A 90 -11.12 1.08 7.90
N GLN A 91 -11.97 0.27 8.52
CA GLN A 91 -12.83 -0.69 7.84
C GLN A 91 -14.30 -0.24 7.81
N SER A 92 -14.57 1.01 8.21
CA SER A 92 -15.90 1.59 8.19
C SER A 92 -16.29 2.05 6.78
N CYS A 93 -17.56 1.89 6.43
CA CYS A 93 -18.12 2.42 5.19
C CYS A 93 -17.89 3.93 5.08
N SER A 94 -18.04 4.67 6.17
CA SER A 94 -17.93 6.14 6.19
C SER A 94 -16.54 6.68 5.85
N ALA A 95 -15.50 5.85 5.93
CA ALA A 95 -14.15 6.29 5.57
C ALA A 95 -13.97 6.49 4.06
N CYS A 96 -14.79 5.83 3.24
CA CYS A 96 -14.72 5.91 1.77
C CYS A 96 -16.07 6.32 1.15
N HIS A 97 -17.19 6.04 1.81
CA HIS A 97 -18.55 6.31 1.34
C HIS A 97 -19.25 7.28 2.30
N TYR A 98 -18.90 8.55 2.16
CA TYR A 98 -19.66 9.66 2.70
C TYR A 98 -20.49 10.33 1.59
#